data_AF-A0AB34IDQ0-F1
#
_entry.id   AF-A0AB34IDQ0-F1
#
_cell.length_a   1.000
_cell.length_b   1.000
_cell.length_c   1.000
_cell.angle_alpha   90.00
_cell.angle_beta   90.00
_cell.angle_gamma   90.00
#
_symmetry.space_group_name_H-M   'P 1'
#
loop_
_entity.id
_entity.type
_entity.pdbx_description
1 polymer ?
#
loop_
_entity_poly.entity_id
_entity_poly.type
_entity_poly.pdbx_seq_one_letter_code
_entity_poly.pdbx_strand_id
1 'polypeptide(L)'
;MVLLPLSPSPSGLRPALRPPPPSATMLAPELSSLQPPLLSPSLLSADSAFSSTADELAGSLFGASLFPWLAMLYWMKHPTVRAPPGVSFGLTFLLAFVFASIPAAVAAGLLYGASLADADWLHGAAESLLAITNCVVVLGFRDALGASRGGSAASAAAAAKANVYRRAAYALGGVAGLSAVAVAVGGDASVHTAWLGGVGNLPSGLWADEPANALSIPTWAIHTSSLVEWLVAMGLAWRYAEESGQRRWKGVTWGMLPLHTSGIVACTYHLFYNTPIIAWCVPLQAGMTCVGNTTLALACLRLALASGWTWQMGKDEAAALLATVSDDVAKLLRTSGAPPTPRPTPPNDSTRGSSADEATAATPAALRGWEDLGDAWAENSDAVFLLKLAALSASLAYLVKYAPALLPHPVTAAWAELPEEVVSAVALSVIVIPTALNCAKWVQRSREDAEFVGDF
;
A
#
# COMPACT_ATOMS: atom_id res chain seq x y z
N MET A 1 -12.17 92.37 -40.27
CA MET A 1 -12.61 91.36 -41.26
C MET A 1 -11.87 90.06 -40.93
N VAL A 2 -12.62 89.02 -40.54
CA VAL A 2 -12.23 87.58 -40.52
C VAL A 2 -11.04 87.11 -39.65
N LEU A 3 -11.42 86.49 -38.51
CA LEU A 3 -10.88 85.29 -37.83
C LEU A 3 -9.49 85.24 -37.12
N LEU A 4 -9.47 84.33 -36.14
CA LEU A 4 -8.48 84.08 -35.08
C LEU A 4 -7.31 83.16 -35.52
N PRO A 5 -6.18 83.15 -34.78
CA PRO A 5 -5.03 82.27 -34.99
C PRO A 5 -5.02 81.05 -34.05
N LEU A 6 -4.06 80.12 -34.27
CA LEU A 6 -3.42 79.16 -33.34
C LEU A 6 -2.61 78.15 -34.20
N SER A 7 -1.46 77.57 -33.84
CA SER A 7 -0.25 78.04 -33.13
C SER A 7 0.84 76.97 -33.35
N PRO A 8 2.15 77.31 -33.39
CA PRO A 8 3.21 76.32 -33.54
C PRO A 8 3.75 75.79 -32.18
N SER A 9 4.27 74.56 -32.20
CA SER A 9 5.22 74.00 -31.21
C SER A 9 6.57 74.77 -31.26
N PRO A 10 7.55 74.64 -30.31
CA PRO A 10 7.92 73.38 -29.63
C PRO A 10 8.49 73.43 -28.18
N SER A 11 8.64 72.22 -27.59
CA SER A 11 9.71 71.75 -26.66
C SER A 11 10.08 72.51 -25.36
N GLY A 12 10.01 71.80 -24.20
CA GLY A 12 11.09 71.86 -23.19
C GLY A 12 10.76 71.75 -21.67
N LEU A 13 11.09 70.60 -21.08
CA LEU A 13 11.66 70.37 -19.72
C LEU A 13 10.82 70.48 -18.39
N ARG A 14 10.66 69.29 -17.77
CA ARG A 14 10.73 68.89 -16.33
C ARG A 14 9.81 69.52 -15.24
N PRO A 15 9.09 68.70 -14.44
CA PRO A 15 8.34 69.14 -13.25
C PRO A 15 9.19 69.13 -11.95
N ALA A 16 8.75 69.89 -10.95
CA ALA A 16 9.46 70.13 -9.68
C ALA A 16 8.97 69.26 -8.50
N LEU A 17 9.86 69.03 -7.53
CA LEU A 17 9.61 68.32 -6.26
C LEU A 17 8.86 69.18 -5.23
N ARG A 18 8.11 68.53 -4.32
CA ARG A 18 7.56 69.13 -3.08
C ARG A 18 8.11 68.41 -1.83
N PRO A 19 8.25 69.12 -0.68
CA PRO A 19 8.85 68.56 0.55
C PRO A 19 7.84 67.82 1.46
N PRO A 20 8.32 67.02 2.44
CA PRO A 20 7.48 66.26 3.37
C PRO A 20 7.14 67.02 4.68
N PRO A 21 5.97 66.76 5.31
CA PRO A 21 5.63 67.17 6.68
C PRO A 21 6.07 66.12 7.74
N PRO A 22 6.02 66.44 9.06
CA PRO A 22 6.96 65.87 10.05
C PRO A 22 6.45 64.65 10.84
N SER A 23 7.41 63.93 11.44
CA SER A 23 7.18 62.83 12.38
C SER A 23 6.56 63.29 13.70
N ALA A 24 5.59 62.52 14.22
CA ALA A 24 5.08 62.65 15.58
C ALA A 24 4.86 61.27 16.24
N THR A 25 5.16 61.21 17.53
CA THR A 25 5.30 60.02 18.38
C THR A 25 3.97 59.30 18.68
N MET A 26 4.06 58.01 19.08
CA MET A 26 2.96 57.13 19.50
C MET A 26 1.93 57.78 20.45
N LEU A 27 0.64 57.55 20.15
CA LEU A 27 -0.43 57.41 21.13
C LEU A 27 -1.29 56.19 20.73
N ALA A 28 -1.66 55.36 21.71
CA ALA A 28 -2.38 54.12 21.47
C ALA A 28 -3.90 54.36 21.31
N PRO A 29 -4.62 53.65 20.42
CA PRO A 29 -6.08 53.63 20.39
C PRO A 29 -6.65 52.72 21.49
N GLU A 30 -7.86 53.04 21.97
CA GLU A 30 -8.50 52.38 23.11
C GLU A 30 -8.97 50.93 22.86
N LEU A 31 -8.99 50.15 23.94
CA LEU A 31 -9.20 48.70 23.96
C LEU A 31 -10.67 48.34 24.27
N SER A 32 -11.62 49.01 23.60
CA SER A 32 -13.02 49.10 24.08
C SER A 32 -14.12 48.73 23.07
N SER A 33 -13.81 48.23 21.86
CA SER A 33 -14.84 47.97 20.84
C SER A 33 -14.59 46.76 19.91
N LEU A 34 -14.05 45.66 20.45
CA LEU A 34 -14.03 44.36 19.78
C LEU A 34 -14.95 43.38 20.52
N GLN A 35 -16.20 43.26 20.07
CA GLN A 35 -16.99 42.06 20.35
C GLN A 35 -16.45 40.93 19.46
N PRO A 36 -16.04 39.78 20.03
CA PRO A 36 -15.74 38.62 19.22
C PRO A 36 -17.04 38.09 18.59
N PRO A 37 -17.00 37.53 17.36
CA PRO A 37 -18.13 36.77 16.85
C PRO A 37 -18.37 35.59 17.80
N LEU A 38 -19.62 35.40 18.22
CA LEU A 38 -20.02 34.29 19.07
C LEU A 38 -19.86 32.97 18.29
N LEU A 39 -18.74 32.29 18.52
CA LEU A 39 -18.56 30.89 18.17
C LEU A 39 -19.54 30.06 19.01
N SER A 40 -20.63 29.60 18.39
CA SER A 40 -21.55 28.63 18.97
C SER A 40 -20.80 27.31 19.23
N PRO A 41 -20.55 26.88 20.49
CA PRO A 41 -19.65 25.75 20.78
C PRO A 41 -20.23 24.36 20.48
N SER A 42 -21.40 24.26 19.84
CA SER A 42 -22.32 23.13 19.97
C SER A 42 -22.69 22.43 18.66
N LEU A 43 -21.96 22.67 17.57
CA LEU A 43 -22.27 22.10 16.24
C LEU A 43 -21.04 21.57 15.47
N LEU A 44 -19.89 21.40 16.13
CA LEU A 44 -18.64 20.96 15.46
C LEU A 44 -17.74 20.05 16.34
N SER A 45 -18.32 19.31 17.29
CA SER A 45 -17.58 18.65 18.38
C SER A 45 -17.88 17.14 18.58
N ALA A 46 -18.68 16.52 17.72
CA ALA A 46 -18.94 15.07 17.78
C ALA A 46 -18.22 14.34 16.63
N ASP A 47 -18.51 14.70 15.39
CA ASP A 47 -17.97 14.03 14.19
C ASP A 47 -16.44 14.21 14.07
N SER A 48 -15.96 15.42 14.40
CA SER A 48 -14.54 15.75 14.48
C SER A 48 -13.82 14.98 15.59
N ALA A 49 -14.48 14.73 16.72
CA ALA A 49 -13.93 13.98 17.85
C ALA A 49 -13.94 12.45 17.60
N PHE A 50 -14.96 11.94 16.91
CA PHE A 50 -15.01 10.54 16.52
C PHE A 50 -13.99 10.23 15.41
N SER A 51 -13.87 11.11 14.41
CA SER A 51 -12.84 10.99 13.36
C SER A 51 -11.43 11.01 13.94
N SER A 52 -11.10 11.98 14.80
CA SER A 52 -9.77 12.04 15.42
C SER A 52 -9.48 10.82 16.31
N THR A 53 -10.47 10.32 17.07
CA THR A 53 -10.32 9.09 17.86
C THR A 53 -10.11 7.85 16.97
N ALA A 54 -10.82 7.77 15.84
CA ALA A 54 -10.69 6.69 14.88
C ALA A 54 -9.32 6.68 14.20
N ASP A 55 -8.81 7.85 13.79
CA ASP A 55 -7.48 8.03 13.19
C ASP A 55 -6.35 7.77 14.20
N GLU A 56 -6.47 8.23 15.45
CA GLU A 56 -5.50 7.97 16.53
C GLU A 56 -5.42 6.47 16.86
N LEU A 57 -6.57 5.79 16.95
CA LEU A 57 -6.64 4.35 17.15
C LEU A 57 -6.05 3.60 15.96
N ALA A 58 -6.38 4.00 14.73
CA ALA A 58 -5.85 3.40 13.52
C ALA A 58 -4.32 3.55 13.42
N GLY A 59 -3.78 4.76 13.63
CA GLY A 59 -2.34 5.03 13.65
C GLY A 59 -1.62 4.20 14.71
N SER A 60 -2.21 4.06 15.89
CA SER A 60 -1.68 3.20 16.97
C SER A 60 -1.66 1.72 16.58
N LEU A 61 -2.73 1.21 15.95
CA LEU A 61 -2.83 -0.18 15.50
C LEU A 61 -1.89 -0.48 14.32
N PHE A 62 -1.76 0.44 13.34
CA PHE A 62 -0.78 0.32 12.26
C PHE A 62 0.66 0.32 12.80
N GLY A 63 0.99 1.24 13.71
CA GLY A 63 2.30 1.27 14.39
C GLY A 63 2.60 -0.03 15.15
N ALA A 64 1.62 -0.54 15.92
CA ALA A 64 1.73 -1.82 16.61
C ALA A 64 1.89 -3.00 15.63
N SER A 65 1.25 -2.97 14.46
CA SER A 65 1.30 -4.03 13.45
C SER A 65 2.70 -4.24 12.83
N LEU A 66 3.61 -3.27 12.96
CA LEU A 66 4.98 -3.39 12.47
C LEU A 66 5.77 -4.47 13.22
N PHE A 67 5.55 -4.63 14.54
CA PHE A 67 6.24 -5.64 15.34
C PHE A 67 6.00 -7.08 14.84
N PRO A 68 4.75 -7.55 14.67
CA PRO A 68 4.52 -8.88 14.11
C PRO A 68 4.95 -8.98 12.64
N TRP A 69 4.92 -7.92 11.83
CA TRP A 69 5.47 -7.96 10.47
C TRP A 69 6.98 -8.22 10.45
N LEU A 70 7.74 -7.54 11.31
CA LEU A 70 9.18 -7.76 11.44
C LEU A 70 9.49 -9.16 11.98
N ALA A 71 8.68 -9.68 12.92
CA ALA A 71 8.81 -11.05 13.43
C ALA A 71 8.53 -12.10 12.35
N MET A 72 7.48 -11.90 11.54
CA MET A 72 7.17 -12.70 10.35
C MET A 72 8.36 -12.75 9.39
N LEU A 73 8.93 -11.59 9.03
CA LEU A 73 10.08 -11.51 8.15
C LEU A 73 11.32 -12.21 8.74
N TYR A 74 11.57 -12.06 10.03
CA TYR A 74 12.67 -12.73 10.73
C TYR A 74 12.57 -14.26 10.62
N TRP A 75 11.44 -14.84 11.02
CA TRP A 75 11.27 -16.30 10.97
C TRP A 75 11.22 -16.86 9.54
N MET A 76 10.49 -16.21 8.63
CA MET A 76 10.39 -16.66 7.23
C MET A 76 11.76 -16.64 6.51
N LYS A 77 12.59 -15.64 6.79
CA LYS A 77 13.90 -15.47 6.14
C LYS A 77 15.02 -16.25 6.84
N HIS A 78 14.73 -16.95 7.93
CA HIS A 78 15.72 -17.80 8.60
C HIS A 78 16.21 -18.90 7.63
N PRO A 79 17.53 -19.18 7.50
CA PRO A 79 18.06 -20.04 6.44
C PRO A 79 17.48 -21.46 6.39
N THR A 80 16.96 -21.97 7.52
CA THR A 80 16.34 -23.30 7.57
C THR A 80 14.97 -23.36 6.88
N VAL A 81 14.21 -22.27 6.85
CA VAL A 81 12.87 -22.22 6.22
C VAL A 81 12.96 -22.32 4.70
N ARG A 82 14.07 -21.88 4.10
CA ARG A 82 14.31 -21.91 2.64
C ARG A 82 13.16 -21.26 1.84
N ALA A 83 12.57 -20.20 2.39
CA ALA A 83 11.50 -19.46 1.73
C ALA A 83 11.93 -18.97 0.34
N PRO A 84 11.02 -18.94 -0.66
CA PRO A 84 11.39 -18.52 -2.00
C PRO A 84 12.02 -17.12 -2.03
N PRO A 85 13.09 -16.88 -2.81
CA PRO A 85 13.83 -15.62 -2.76
C PRO A 85 13.00 -14.43 -3.25
N GLY A 86 12.14 -14.63 -4.25
CA GLY A 86 11.22 -13.60 -4.75
C GLY A 86 10.16 -13.22 -3.71
N VAL A 87 9.53 -14.21 -3.06
CA VAL A 87 8.55 -14.01 -1.98
C VAL A 87 9.18 -13.30 -0.78
N SER A 88 10.34 -13.79 -0.34
CA SER A 88 11.11 -13.21 0.77
C SER A 88 11.51 -11.76 0.50
N PHE A 89 11.90 -11.43 -0.73
CA PHE A 89 12.19 -10.07 -1.13
C PHE A 89 10.91 -9.21 -1.21
N GLY A 90 9.83 -9.70 -1.86
CA GLY A 90 8.57 -8.96 -1.98
C GLY A 90 7.98 -8.57 -0.62
N LEU A 91 7.84 -9.53 0.29
CA LEU A 91 7.36 -9.26 1.66
C LEU A 91 8.33 -8.36 2.45
N THR A 92 9.65 -8.40 2.18
CA THR A 92 10.58 -7.39 2.74
C THR A 92 10.33 -6.00 2.12
N PHE A 93 10.04 -5.94 0.82
CA PHE A 93 9.79 -4.69 0.07
C PHE A 93 8.48 -4.00 0.48
N LEU A 94 7.52 -4.71 1.09
CA LEU A 94 6.34 -4.09 1.72
C LEU A 94 6.72 -3.01 2.74
N LEU A 95 7.88 -3.12 3.39
CA LEU A 95 8.38 -2.06 4.27
C LEU A 95 8.58 -0.73 3.54
N ALA A 96 8.86 -0.72 2.23
CA ALA A 96 8.93 0.51 1.44
C ALA A 96 7.56 1.22 1.37
N PHE A 97 6.46 0.47 1.24
CA PHE A 97 5.10 1.03 1.36
C PHE A 97 4.88 1.66 2.75
N VAL A 98 5.28 1.00 3.84
CA VAL A 98 5.18 1.56 5.20
C VAL A 98 6.02 2.84 5.35
N PHE A 99 7.28 2.83 4.88
CA PHE A 99 8.16 3.99 4.93
C PHE A 99 7.75 5.15 4.02
N ALA A 100 6.94 4.91 2.98
CA ALA A 100 6.39 5.96 2.12
C ALA A 100 5.05 6.51 2.62
N SER A 101 4.16 5.64 3.12
CA SER A 101 2.83 6.02 3.62
C SER A 101 2.90 6.87 4.90
N ILE A 102 3.85 6.61 5.81
CA ILE A 102 4.04 7.45 7.01
C ILE A 102 4.31 8.93 6.67
N PRO A 103 5.37 9.30 5.90
CA PRO A 103 5.61 10.70 5.55
C PRO A 103 4.54 11.26 4.61
N ALA A 104 3.89 10.44 3.78
CA ALA A 104 2.76 10.87 2.95
C ALA A 104 1.54 11.26 3.82
N ALA A 105 1.21 10.48 4.85
CA ALA A 105 0.14 10.79 5.79
C ALA A 105 0.46 12.03 6.65
N VAL A 106 1.71 12.17 7.11
CA VAL A 106 2.18 13.39 7.79
C VAL A 106 2.09 14.60 6.86
N ALA A 107 2.44 14.46 5.58
CA ALA A 107 2.30 15.55 4.60
C ALA A 107 0.83 15.90 4.34
N ALA A 108 -0.06 14.91 4.20
CA ALA A 108 -1.51 15.15 4.03
C ALA A 108 -2.10 15.93 5.23
N GLY A 109 -1.77 15.51 6.46
CA GLY A 109 -2.20 16.19 7.67
C GLY A 109 -1.62 17.60 7.82
N LEU A 110 -0.32 17.80 7.56
CA LEU A 110 0.34 19.10 7.74
C LEU A 110 0.04 20.12 6.64
N LEU A 111 -0.14 19.67 5.38
CA LEU A 111 -0.37 20.57 4.24
C LEU A 111 -1.85 20.87 4.01
N TYR A 112 -2.73 19.92 4.33
CA TYR A 112 -4.15 20.00 3.97
C TYR A 112 -5.11 19.83 5.15
N GLY A 113 -4.64 19.42 6.33
CA GLY A 113 -5.52 19.05 7.45
C GLY A 113 -6.40 17.83 7.15
N ALA A 114 -5.97 16.97 6.23
CA ALA A 114 -6.73 15.86 5.69
C ALA A 114 -6.03 14.51 5.92
N SER A 115 -6.80 13.43 5.84
CA SER A 115 -6.26 12.07 5.89
C SER A 115 -5.44 11.76 4.62
N LEU A 116 -4.56 10.74 4.68
CA LEU A 116 -3.94 10.23 3.45
C LEU A 116 -4.99 9.63 2.49
N ALA A 117 -6.11 9.12 3.01
CA ALA A 117 -7.21 8.56 2.22
C ALA A 117 -7.84 9.58 1.25
N ASP A 118 -7.76 10.87 1.57
CA ASP A 118 -8.29 11.97 0.75
C ASP A 118 -7.26 12.58 -0.21
N ALA A 119 -5.97 12.28 -0.02
CA ALA A 119 -4.85 12.91 -0.71
C ALA A 119 -4.37 12.11 -1.93
N ASP A 120 -5.21 11.95 -2.97
CA ASP A 120 -5.06 10.95 -4.04
C ASP A 120 -3.64 10.84 -4.64
N TRP A 121 -2.96 11.96 -4.96
CA TRP A 121 -1.60 11.94 -5.51
C TRP A 121 -0.51 11.44 -4.55
N LEU A 122 -0.67 11.66 -3.24
CA LEU A 122 0.20 11.10 -2.21
C LEU A 122 -0.16 9.63 -1.95
N HIS A 123 -1.47 9.35 -1.91
CA HIS A 123 -2.06 8.05 -1.67
C HIS A 123 -1.63 7.03 -2.73
N GLY A 124 -2.00 7.25 -3.99
CA GLY A 124 -1.70 6.34 -5.10
C GLY A 124 -0.20 6.12 -5.31
N ALA A 125 0.60 7.18 -5.11
CA ALA A 125 2.05 7.06 -5.12
C ALA A 125 2.56 6.11 -4.03
N ALA A 126 2.13 6.29 -2.77
CA ALA A 126 2.55 5.42 -1.67
C ALA A 126 2.06 3.98 -1.85
N GLU A 127 0.77 3.78 -2.15
CA GLU A 127 0.16 2.45 -2.28
C GLU A 127 0.64 1.68 -3.51
N SER A 128 1.12 2.35 -4.57
CA SER A 128 1.71 1.66 -5.71
C SER A 128 2.87 0.72 -5.31
N LEU A 129 3.55 0.99 -4.20
CA LEU A 129 4.58 0.13 -3.61
C LEU A 129 4.01 -1.20 -3.06
N LEU A 130 2.74 -1.21 -2.65
CA LEU A 130 2.01 -2.42 -2.24
C LEU A 130 1.61 -3.27 -3.46
N ALA A 131 1.14 -2.65 -4.55
CA ALA A 131 0.89 -3.35 -5.81
C ALA A 131 2.18 -3.96 -6.41
N ILE A 132 3.28 -3.20 -6.42
CA ILE A 132 4.62 -3.69 -6.79
C ILE A 132 5.03 -4.87 -5.90
N THR A 133 4.80 -4.78 -4.59
CA THR A 133 5.05 -5.87 -3.64
C THR A 133 4.28 -7.14 -4.02
N ASN A 134 2.98 -7.04 -4.25
CA ASN A 134 2.13 -8.19 -4.54
C ASN A 134 2.53 -8.85 -5.86
N CYS A 135 2.83 -8.07 -6.91
CA CYS A 135 3.37 -8.58 -8.17
C CYS A 135 4.69 -9.36 -7.97
N VAL A 136 5.60 -8.85 -7.13
CA VAL A 136 6.88 -9.52 -6.82
C VAL A 136 6.67 -10.81 -6.02
N VAL A 137 5.71 -10.85 -5.08
CA VAL A 137 5.36 -12.07 -4.32
C VAL A 137 4.76 -13.12 -5.24
N VAL A 138 3.82 -12.74 -6.11
CA VAL A 138 3.18 -13.61 -7.11
C VAL A 138 4.21 -14.22 -8.07
N LEU A 139 5.09 -13.41 -8.64
CA LEU A 139 6.19 -13.91 -9.47
C LEU A 139 7.17 -14.79 -8.67
N GLY A 140 7.45 -14.44 -7.42
CA GLY A 140 8.29 -15.21 -6.52
C GLY A 140 7.77 -16.63 -6.26
N PHE A 141 6.45 -16.81 -6.12
CA PHE A 141 5.86 -18.16 -6.01
C PHE A 141 5.81 -18.90 -7.34
N ARG A 142 5.53 -18.22 -8.47
CA ARG A 142 5.60 -18.84 -9.81
C ARG A 142 6.99 -19.42 -10.09
N ASP A 143 8.03 -18.68 -9.76
CA ASP A 143 9.42 -19.15 -9.82
C ASP A 143 9.69 -20.32 -8.87
N ALA A 144 9.12 -20.30 -7.66
CA ALA A 144 9.28 -21.37 -6.68
C ALA A 144 8.66 -22.70 -7.14
N LEU A 145 7.49 -22.63 -7.80
CA LEU A 145 6.83 -23.78 -8.43
C LEU A 145 7.68 -24.35 -9.57
N GLY A 146 8.20 -23.49 -10.46
CA GLY A 146 9.12 -23.90 -11.52
C GLY A 146 10.43 -24.50 -10.98
N ALA A 147 10.98 -23.92 -9.91
CA ALA A 147 12.19 -24.42 -9.24
C ALA A 147 11.99 -25.78 -8.57
N SER A 148 10.82 -26.02 -7.97
CA SER A 148 10.49 -27.30 -7.32
C SER A 148 10.46 -28.46 -8.31
N ARG A 149 10.03 -28.19 -9.56
CA ARG A 149 10.01 -29.17 -10.67
C ARG A 149 11.36 -29.29 -11.41
N GLY A 150 12.11 -28.20 -11.55
CA GLY A 150 13.34 -28.15 -12.35
C GLY A 150 14.66 -28.33 -11.57
N GLY A 151 14.60 -28.67 -10.28
CA GLY A 151 15.77 -28.96 -9.44
C GLY A 151 16.75 -27.79 -9.28
N SER A 152 18.04 -28.12 -9.10
CA SER A 152 19.08 -27.14 -8.75
C SER A 152 19.28 -26.04 -9.80
N ALA A 153 19.18 -26.36 -11.09
CA ALA A 153 19.36 -25.38 -12.16
C ALA A 153 18.20 -24.36 -12.20
N ALA A 154 16.96 -24.83 -12.07
CA ALA A 154 15.79 -23.95 -11.98
C ALA A 154 15.78 -23.13 -10.68
N SER A 155 16.25 -23.70 -9.57
CA SER A 155 16.45 -22.97 -8.31
C SER A 155 17.45 -21.80 -8.43
N ALA A 156 18.56 -22.01 -9.15
CA ALA A 156 19.51 -20.95 -9.46
C ALA A 156 18.91 -19.87 -10.38
N ALA A 157 18.10 -20.28 -11.37
CA ALA A 157 17.39 -19.35 -12.24
C ALA A 157 16.36 -18.49 -11.48
N ALA A 158 15.58 -19.09 -10.57
CA ALA A 158 14.67 -18.37 -9.68
C ALA A 158 15.39 -17.34 -8.78
N ALA A 159 16.55 -17.70 -8.23
CA ALA A 159 17.39 -16.76 -7.49
C ALA A 159 17.91 -15.61 -8.38
N ALA A 160 18.26 -15.88 -9.64
CA ALA A 160 18.64 -14.85 -10.60
C ALA A 160 17.46 -13.91 -10.94
N LYS A 161 16.26 -14.44 -11.19
CA LYS A 161 15.05 -13.64 -11.42
C LYS A 161 14.69 -12.77 -10.21
N ALA A 162 14.82 -13.28 -8.98
CA ALA A 162 14.59 -12.48 -7.76
C ALA A 162 15.51 -11.24 -7.69
N ASN A 163 16.73 -11.30 -8.24
CA ASN A 163 17.59 -10.11 -8.36
C ASN A 163 17.09 -9.12 -9.43
N VAL A 164 16.47 -9.59 -10.51
CA VAL A 164 15.80 -8.74 -11.51
C VAL A 164 14.58 -8.06 -10.89
N TYR A 165 13.72 -8.81 -10.18
CA TYR A 165 12.55 -8.29 -9.49
C TYR A 165 12.92 -7.21 -8.46
N ARG A 166 14.03 -7.40 -7.71
CA ARG A 166 14.56 -6.37 -6.81
C ARG A 166 14.93 -5.07 -7.51
N ARG A 167 15.60 -5.14 -8.66
CA ARG A 167 15.98 -3.95 -9.44
C ARG A 167 14.74 -3.26 -10.04
N ALA A 168 13.77 -4.03 -10.52
CA ALA A 168 12.51 -3.52 -11.03
C ALA A 168 11.69 -2.83 -9.92
N ALA A 169 11.55 -3.45 -8.74
CA ALA A 169 10.82 -2.88 -7.61
C ALA A 169 11.41 -1.55 -7.13
N TYR A 170 12.75 -1.45 -7.05
CA TYR A 170 13.42 -0.19 -6.71
C TYR A 170 13.25 0.89 -7.79
N ALA A 171 13.30 0.51 -9.07
CA ALA A 171 13.08 1.45 -10.17
C ALA A 171 11.63 1.98 -10.18
N LEU A 172 10.64 1.09 -10.06
CA LEU A 172 9.22 1.43 -10.01
C LEU A 172 8.87 2.24 -8.76
N GLY A 173 9.43 1.91 -7.59
CA GLY A 173 9.25 2.71 -6.38
C GLY A 173 9.91 4.10 -6.47
N GLY A 174 11.03 4.21 -7.19
CA GLY A 174 11.62 5.50 -7.56
C GLY A 174 10.69 6.33 -8.46
N VAL A 175 10.06 5.70 -9.47
CA VAL A 175 9.05 6.35 -10.33
C VAL A 175 7.82 6.78 -9.52
N ALA A 176 7.33 5.97 -8.58
CA ALA A 176 6.24 6.32 -7.69
C ALA A 176 6.56 7.57 -6.85
N GLY A 177 7.72 7.60 -6.18
CA GLY A 177 8.18 8.77 -5.44
C GLY A 177 8.36 10.02 -6.33
N LEU A 178 8.94 9.87 -7.52
CA LEU A 178 9.08 10.96 -8.49
C LEU A 178 7.72 11.48 -8.98
N SER A 179 6.69 10.62 -9.12
CA SER A 179 5.35 11.04 -9.53
C SER A 179 4.69 11.95 -8.49
N ALA A 180 4.87 11.66 -7.19
CA ALA A 180 4.40 12.53 -6.13
C ALA A 180 5.18 13.86 -6.10
N VAL A 181 6.51 13.81 -6.19
CA VAL A 181 7.34 15.01 -6.25
C VAL A 181 6.96 15.89 -7.46
N ALA A 182 6.64 15.30 -8.61
CA ALA A 182 6.21 16.04 -9.80
C ALA A 182 4.91 16.84 -9.58
N VAL A 183 3.94 16.29 -8.85
CA VAL A 183 2.73 17.02 -8.45
C VAL A 183 3.08 18.14 -7.47
N ALA A 184 3.88 17.84 -6.44
CA ALA A 184 4.27 18.82 -5.42
C ALA A 184 5.02 20.05 -6.00
N VAL A 185 5.88 19.88 -7.00
CA VAL A 185 6.59 20.99 -7.67
C VAL A 185 5.80 21.63 -8.82
N GLY A 186 4.69 21.02 -9.24
CA GLY A 186 3.89 21.48 -10.38
C GLY A 186 3.06 22.74 -10.12
N GLY A 187 2.90 23.15 -8.86
CA GLY A 187 2.19 24.38 -8.46
C GLY A 187 0.73 24.15 -8.05
N ASP A 188 0.03 23.18 -8.67
CA ASP A 188 -1.38 22.87 -8.43
C ASP A 188 -1.59 21.64 -7.51
N ALA A 189 -0.76 21.50 -6.47
CA ALA A 189 -0.83 20.43 -5.49
C ALA A 189 -1.94 20.68 -4.46
N SER A 190 -3.21 20.54 -4.87
CA SER A 190 -4.35 20.42 -3.95
C SER A 190 -4.38 19.04 -3.29
N VAL A 191 -5.15 18.89 -2.20
CA VAL A 191 -5.35 17.60 -1.53
C VAL A 191 -5.85 16.53 -2.50
N HIS A 192 -6.93 16.81 -3.23
CA HIS A 192 -7.55 15.87 -4.16
C HIS A 192 -6.96 15.92 -5.58
N THR A 193 -5.75 16.46 -5.78
CA THR A 193 -5.11 16.43 -7.11
C THR A 193 -4.91 14.97 -7.53
N ALA A 194 -5.46 14.60 -8.68
CA ALA A 194 -5.51 13.22 -9.13
C ALA A 194 -4.12 12.65 -9.43
N TRP A 195 -3.83 11.45 -8.92
CA TRP A 195 -2.57 10.76 -9.15
C TRP A 195 -2.37 10.47 -10.65
N LEU A 196 -1.14 10.67 -11.14
CA LEU A 196 -0.79 10.61 -12.56
C LEU A 196 -1.72 11.45 -13.48
N GLY A 197 -2.25 12.56 -12.96
CA GLY A 197 -3.20 13.42 -13.67
C GLY A 197 -4.56 12.78 -13.93
N GLY A 198 -4.91 11.70 -13.19
CA GLY A 198 -6.15 10.98 -13.37
C GLY A 198 -6.23 10.21 -14.70
N VAL A 199 -5.11 9.73 -15.24
CA VAL A 199 -5.08 9.01 -16.52
C VAL A 199 -6.04 7.81 -16.50
N GLY A 200 -7.00 7.81 -17.44
CA GLY A 200 -8.07 6.82 -17.51
C GLY A 200 -9.38 7.24 -16.83
N ASN A 201 -9.42 8.34 -16.08
CA ASN A 201 -10.70 8.91 -15.62
C ASN A 201 -11.62 9.21 -16.82
N LEU A 202 -12.92 8.96 -16.65
CA LEU A 202 -13.92 9.38 -17.65
C LEU A 202 -14.06 10.91 -17.62
N PRO A 203 -14.25 11.58 -18.78
CA PRO A 203 -14.52 13.01 -18.81
C PRO A 203 -15.77 13.39 -18.01
N SER A 204 -15.73 14.56 -17.37
CA SER A 204 -16.90 15.15 -16.70
C SER A 204 -18.08 15.27 -17.68
N GLY A 205 -19.29 14.97 -17.21
CA GLY A 205 -20.51 14.94 -18.03
C GLY A 205 -20.64 13.76 -19.01
N LEU A 206 -19.64 12.87 -19.16
CA LEU A 206 -19.84 11.56 -19.81
C LEU A 206 -20.47 10.54 -18.85
N TRP A 207 -20.25 10.75 -17.56
CA TRP A 207 -20.73 9.90 -16.46
C TRP A 207 -21.32 10.78 -15.35
N ALA A 208 -21.83 10.17 -14.28
CA ALA A 208 -22.23 10.91 -13.09
C ALA A 208 -21.01 11.64 -12.48
N ASP A 209 -21.17 12.91 -12.13
CA ASP A 209 -20.11 13.69 -11.49
C ASP A 209 -19.81 13.09 -10.10
N GLU A 210 -18.51 12.88 -9.84
CA GLU A 210 -18.00 12.33 -8.59
C GLU A 210 -17.66 13.44 -7.58
N PRO A 211 -17.73 13.17 -6.27
CA PRO A 211 -17.27 14.12 -5.26
C PRO A 211 -15.76 14.35 -5.36
N ALA A 212 -15.30 15.50 -4.86
CA ALA A 212 -13.91 15.94 -5.02
C ALA A 212 -12.88 14.94 -4.47
N ASN A 213 -13.21 14.20 -3.41
CA ASN A 213 -12.34 13.20 -2.78
C ASN A 213 -12.45 11.78 -3.39
N ALA A 214 -13.09 11.63 -4.56
CA ALA A 214 -13.09 10.36 -5.28
C ALA A 214 -11.69 10.03 -5.84
N LEU A 215 -11.15 8.87 -5.42
CA LEU A 215 -9.86 8.37 -5.92
C LEU A 215 -9.83 8.28 -7.46
N SER A 216 -8.69 8.57 -8.06
CA SER A 216 -8.51 8.46 -9.51
C SER A 216 -8.44 6.99 -9.98
N ILE A 217 -8.67 6.75 -11.27
CA ILE A 217 -8.54 5.41 -11.88
C ILE A 217 -7.17 4.76 -11.63
N PRO A 218 -6.04 5.48 -11.70
CA PRO A 218 -4.73 4.93 -11.29
C PRO A 218 -4.74 4.41 -9.85
N THR A 219 -5.25 5.18 -8.88
CA THR A 219 -5.30 4.77 -7.47
C THR A 219 -6.28 3.62 -7.24
N TRP A 220 -7.46 3.63 -7.89
CA TRP A 220 -8.38 2.48 -7.87
C TRP A 220 -7.76 1.22 -8.49
N ALA A 221 -6.95 1.36 -9.54
CA ALA A 221 -6.24 0.23 -10.14
C ALA A 221 -5.21 -0.38 -9.18
N ILE A 222 -4.55 0.43 -8.34
CA ILE A 222 -3.68 -0.04 -7.25
C ILE A 222 -4.49 -0.80 -6.18
N HIS A 223 -5.65 -0.28 -5.78
CA HIS A 223 -6.53 -0.93 -4.80
C HIS A 223 -7.00 -2.30 -5.27
N THR A 224 -7.57 -2.39 -6.47
CA THR A 224 -8.09 -3.64 -7.03
C THR A 224 -6.96 -4.63 -7.32
N SER A 225 -5.81 -4.15 -7.78
CA SER A 225 -4.55 -4.89 -7.89
C SER A 225 -4.16 -5.51 -6.54
N SER A 226 -4.14 -4.71 -5.47
CA SER A 226 -3.75 -5.17 -4.14
C SER A 226 -4.61 -6.33 -3.63
N LEU A 227 -5.91 -6.34 -3.92
CA LEU A 227 -6.82 -7.45 -3.59
C LEU A 227 -6.61 -8.67 -4.49
N VAL A 228 -6.65 -8.47 -5.80
CA VAL A 228 -6.58 -9.56 -6.80
C VAL A 228 -5.27 -10.31 -6.70
N GLU A 229 -4.13 -9.62 -6.71
CA GLU A 229 -2.83 -10.28 -6.65
C GLU A 229 -2.53 -10.89 -5.28
N TRP A 230 -3.15 -10.41 -4.20
CA TRP A 230 -3.04 -11.06 -2.89
C TRP A 230 -3.77 -12.40 -2.86
N LEU A 231 -4.97 -12.50 -3.46
CA LEU A 231 -5.65 -13.80 -3.64
C LEU A 231 -4.83 -14.74 -4.53
N VAL A 232 -4.26 -14.23 -5.63
CA VAL A 232 -3.34 -15.02 -6.49
C VAL A 232 -2.14 -15.52 -5.69
N ALA A 233 -1.53 -14.68 -4.86
CA ALA A 233 -0.42 -15.07 -3.97
C ALA A 233 -0.84 -16.13 -2.94
N MET A 234 -2.04 -16.01 -2.35
CA MET A 234 -2.61 -17.00 -1.43
C MET A 234 -2.77 -18.38 -2.08
N GLY A 235 -3.29 -18.42 -3.32
CA GLY A 235 -3.40 -19.65 -4.12
C GLY A 235 -2.04 -20.25 -4.48
N LEU A 236 -1.12 -19.42 -4.97
CA LEU A 236 0.24 -19.86 -5.30
C LEU A 236 1.04 -20.33 -4.08
N ALA A 237 0.84 -19.74 -2.90
CA ALA A 237 1.44 -20.19 -1.64
C ALA A 237 0.95 -21.60 -1.24
N TRP A 238 -0.34 -21.88 -1.42
CA TRP A 238 -0.90 -23.21 -1.19
C TRP A 238 -0.34 -24.24 -2.19
N ARG A 239 -0.32 -23.90 -3.48
CA ARG A 239 0.27 -24.75 -4.54
C ARG A 239 1.75 -25.01 -4.29
N TYR A 240 2.50 -24.01 -3.82
CA TYR A 240 3.90 -24.18 -3.43
C TYR A 240 4.05 -25.13 -2.25
N ALA A 241 3.14 -25.12 -1.27
CA ALA A 241 3.14 -26.06 -0.15
C ALA A 241 2.94 -27.51 -0.61
N GLU A 242 2.07 -27.74 -1.61
CA GLU A 242 1.86 -29.04 -2.23
C GLU A 242 3.11 -29.50 -2.99
N GLU A 243 3.62 -28.70 -3.92
CA GLU A 243 4.65 -29.10 -4.89
C GLU A 243 6.06 -29.13 -4.31
N SER A 244 6.36 -28.34 -3.28
CA SER A 244 7.64 -28.39 -2.56
C SER A 244 7.64 -29.44 -1.43
N GLY A 245 6.51 -30.09 -1.15
CA GLY A 245 6.31 -30.97 -0.01
C GLY A 245 6.25 -30.25 1.36
N GLN A 246 6.50 -28.93 1.43
CA GLN A 246 6.49 -28.16 2.67
C GLN A 246 5.06 -27.80 3.10
N ARG A 247 4.25 -28.80 3.47
CA ARG A 247 2.80 -28.67 3.74
C ARG A 247 2.40 -27.57 4.74
N ARG A 248 3.30 -27.17 5.63
CA ARG A 248 3.09 -26.07 6.58
C ARG A 248 2.93 -24.69 5.92
N TRP A 249 3.35 -24.50 4.66
CA TRP A 249 3.04 -23.28 3.90
C TRP A 249 1.54 -23.08 3.67
N LYS A 250 0.71 -24.13 3.73
CA LYS A 250 -0.77 -23.99 3.72
C LYS A 250 -1.27 -23.14 4.90
N GLY A 251 -0.56 -23.14 6.03
CA GLY A 251 -0.85 -22.27 7.19
C GLY A 251 -0.52 -20.79 6.95
N VAL A 252 0.43 -20.47 6.05
CA VAL A 252 0.73 -19.08 5.65
C VAL A 252 -0.46 -18.50 4.90
N THR A 253 -1.08 -19.25 3.99
CA THR A 253 -2.29 -18.83 3.28
C THR A 253 -3.43 -18.44 4.23
N TRP A 254 -3.63 -19.20 5.31
CA TRP A 254 -4.57 -18.81 6.36
C TRP A 254 -4.13 -17.56 7.13
N GLY A 255 -2.83 -17.40 7.38
CA GLY A 255 -2.27 -16.18 7.97
C GLY A 255 -2.49 -14.90 7.13
N MET A 256 -2.58 -15.03 5.80
CA MET A 256 -2.82 -13.93 4.84
C MET A 256 -4.28 -13.44 4.79
N LEU A 257 -5.24 -14.19 5.34
CA LEU A 257 -6.68 -13.95 5.18
C LEU A 257 -7.17 -12.64 5.86
N PRO A 258 -6.71 -12.26 7.07
CA PRO A 258 -7.09 -10.98 7.67
C PRO A 258 -6.50 -9.77 6.95
N LEU A 259 -5.31 -9.90 6.31
CA LEU A 259 -4.74 -8.84 5.46
C LEU A 259 -5.58 -8.62 4.19
N HIS A 260 -6.12 -9.68 3.59
CA HIS A 260 -7.09 -9.53 2.51
C HIS A 260 -8.35 -8.79 2.97
N THR A 261 -8.85 -9.12 4.16
CA THR A 261 -10.00 -8.43 4.77
C THR A 261 -9.69 -6.94 5.00
N SER A 262 -8.49 -6.61 5.48
CA SER A 262 -8.01 -5.23 5.63
C SER A 262 -8.09 -4.45 4.31
N GLY A 263 -7.62 -5.03 3.20
CA GLY A 263 -7.73 -4.41 1.87
C GLY A 263 -9.19 -4.20 1.43
N ILE A 264 -10.11 -5.13 1.76
CA ILE A 264 -11.54 -4.96 1.45
C ILE A 264 -12.11 -3.78 2.25
N VAL A 265 -11.75 -3.64 3.52
CA VAL A 265 -12.19 -2.52 4.36
C VAL A 265 -11.69 -1.18 3.80
N ALA A 266 -10.43 -1.10 3.36
CA ALA A 266 -9.88 0.07 2.68
C ALA A 266 -10.67 0.43 1.41
N CYS A 267 -10.86 -0.55 0.51
CA CYS A 267 -11.65 -0.36 -0.71
C CYS A 267 -13.10 0.04 -0.41
N THR A 268 -13.67 -0.45 0.70
CA THR A 268 -15.03 -0.07 1.13
C THR A 268 -15.08 1.39 1.58
N TYR A 269 -14.09 1.88 2.32
CA TYR A 269 -14.04 3.29 2.71
C TYR A 269 -14.02 4.22 1.49
N HIS A 270 -13.19 3.88 0.49
CA HIS A 270 -13.08 4.64 -0.76
C HIS A 270 -14.30 4.51 -1.68
N LEU A 271 -15.01 3.37 -1.69
CA LEU A 271 -16.25 3.19 -2.45
C LEU A 271 -17.37 4.12 -1.98
N PHE A 272 -17.33 4.53 -0.71
CA PHE A 272 -18.26 5.49 -0.11
C PHE A 272 -17.62 6.88 0.03
N TYR A 273 -16.59 7.18 -0.78
CA TYR A 273 -15.91 8.48 -0.85
C TYR A 273 -15.48 9.01 0.52
N ASN A 274 -14.84 8.13 1.31
CA ASN A 274 -14.29 8.46 2.63
C ASN A 274 -15.30 9.13 3.59
N THR A 275 -16.59 8.79 3.47
CA THR A 275 -17.64 9.47 4.25
C THR A 275 -17.45 9.27 5.77
N PRO A 276 -17.59 10.33 6.60
CA PRO A 276 -17.46 10.22 8.06
C PRO A 276 -18.37 9.16 8.69
N ILE A 277 -19.53 8.89 8.08
CA ILE A 277 -20.49 7.86 8.52
C ILE A 277 -19.83 6.49 8.70
N ILE A 278 -18.85 6.16 7.85
CA ILE A 278 -18.10 4.90 7.92
C ILE A 278 -16.60 5.09 8.21
N ALA A 279 -16.22 6.20 8.87
CA ALA A 279 -14.85 6.41 9.35
C ALA A 279 -14.34 5.28 10.27
N TRP A 280 -15.25 4.50 10.88
CA TRP A 280 -14.92 3.28 11.62
C TRP A 280 -14.23 2.20 10.77
N CYS A 281 -14.30 2.27 9.44
CA CYS A 281 -13.50 1.44 8.54
C CYS A 281 -11.98 1.63 8.75
N VAL A 282 -11.51 2.84 9.07
CA VAL A 282 -10.08 3.15 9.20
C VAL A 282 -9.43 2.38 10.38
N PRO A 283 -9.94 2.41 11.63
CA PRO A 283 -9.43 1.58 12.71
C PRO A 283 -9.74 0.08 12.52
N LEU A 284 -10.82 -0.28 11.80
CA LEU A 284 -11.09 -1.69 11.46
C LEU A 284 -10.02 -2.25 10.50
N GLN A 285 -9.63 -1.50 9.47
CA GLN A 285 -8.54 -1.81 8.55
C GLN A 285 -7.21 -1.95 9.32
N ALA A 286 -6.91 -1.00 10.21
CA ALA A 286 -5.71 -1.07 11.04
C ALA A 286 -5.71 -2.30 11.97
N GLY A 287 -6.86 -2.62 12.57
CA GLY A 287 -7.07 -3.82 13.39
C GLY A 287 -6.87 -5.11 12.59
N MET A 288 -7.47 -5.22 11.40
CA MET A 288 -7.30 -6.38 10.51
C MET A 288 -5.87 -6.52 9.99
N THR A 289 -5.16 -5.41 9.76
CA THR A 289 -3.72 -5.42 9.48
C THR A 289 -2.92 -5.95 10.66
N CYS A 290 -3.20 -5.50 11.88
CA CYS A 290 -2.51 -5.97 13.09
C CYS A 290 -2.76 -7.47 13.37
N VAL A 291 -4.01 -7.92 13.25
CA VAL A 291 -4.38 -9.34 13.33
C VAL A 291 -3.68 -10.14 12.24
N GLY A 292 -3.73 -9.68 10.98
CA GLY A 292 -3.17 -10.37 9.83
C GLY A 292 -1.64 -10.49 9.88
N ASN A 293 -0.95 -9.44 10.28
CA ASN A 293 0.50 -9.48 10.53
C ASN A 293 0.82 -10.48 11.65
N THR A 294 0.00 -10.52 12.71
CA THR A 294 0.17 -11.48 13.81
C THR A 294 -0.08 -12.93 13.37
N THR A 295 -1.13 -13.20 12.59
CA THR A 295 -1.42 -14.55 12.09
C THR A 295 -0.36 -15.03 11.09
N LEU A 296 0.16 -14.14 10.25
CA LEU A 296 1.34 -14.44 9.42
C LEU A 296 2.60 -14.70 10.26
N ALA A 297 2.86 -13.91 11.31
CA ALA A 297 4.01 -14.11 12.18
C ALA A 297 3.96 -15.48 12.87
N LEU A 298 2.80 -15.89 13.36
CA LEU A 298 2.57 -17.21 13.94
C LEU A 298 2.75 -18.34 12.90
N ALA A 299 2.26 -18.16 11.67
CA ALA A 299 2.48 -19.12 10.58
C ALA A 299 3.97 -19.27 10.23
N CYS A 300 4.72 -18.17 10.15
CA CYS A 300 6.15 -18.18 9.87
C CYS A 300 6.98 -18.72 11.04
N LEU A 301 6.58 -18.48 12.30
CA LEU A 301 7.17 -19.15 13.47
C LEU A 301 6.97 -20.68 13.39
N ARG A 302 5.77 -21.14 13.02
CA ARG A 302 5.44 -22.57 12.83
C ARG A 302 6.22 -23.21 11.69
N LEU A 303 6.58 -22.45 10.66
CA LEU A 303 7.53 -22.86 9.62
C LEU A 303 8.95 -22.96 10.19
N ALA A 304 9.47 -21.91 10.81
CA ALA A 304 10.82 -21.88 11.36
C ALA A 304 11.09 -23.02 12.35
N LEU A 305 10.19 -23.24 13.32
CA LEU A 305 10.28 -24.34 14.28
C LEU A 305 10.31 -25.71 13.59
N ALA A 306 9.49 -25.92 12.57
CA ALA A 306 9.44 -27.18 11.82
C ALA A 306 10.72 -27.42 10.99
N SER A 307 11.31 -26.35 10.49
CA SER A 307 12.60 -26.36 9.80
C SER A 307 13.80 -26.47 10.76
N GLY A 308 13.59 -26.57 12.07
CA GLY A 308 14.66 -26.75 13.06
C GLY A 308 15.26 -25.46 13.62
N TRP A 309 14.60 -24.31 13.45
CA TRP A 309 14.91 -23.12 14.26
C TRP A 309 14.57 -23.39 15.73
N THR A 310 15.33 -22.80 16.66
CA THR A 310 15.11 -22.97 18.10
C THR A 310 15.20 -21.63 18.82
N TRP A 311 14.55 -21.55 19.99
CA TRP A 311 14.66 -20.39 20.89
C TRP A 311 16.09 -20.11 21.37
N GLN A 312 16.99 -21.10 21.33
CA GLN A 312 18.41 -20.86 21.64
C GLN A 312 19.09 -20.12 20.49
N MET A 313 18.90 -20.56 19.25
CA MET A 313 19.40 -19.86 18.05
C MET A 313 18.93 -18.39 18.04
N GLY A 314 17.64 -18.14 18.32
CA GLY A 314 17.12 -16.78 18.39
C GLY A 314 17.73 -15.91 19.50
N LYS A 315 18.09 -16.50 20.66
CA LYS A 315 18.83 -15.80 21.71
C LYS A 315 20.27 -15.48 21.29
N ASP A 316 20.94 -16.44 20.66
CA ASP A 316 22.33 -16.30 20.20
C ASP A 316 22.42 -15.24 19.09
N GLU A 317 21.48 -15.23 18.15
CA GLU A 317 21.33 -14.21 17.11
C GLU A 317 21.04 -12.81 17.69
N ALA A 318 20.13 -12.71 18.67
CA ALA A 318 19.84 -11.45 19.34
C ALA A 318 21.05 -10.91 20.12
N ALA A 319 21.78 -11.80 20.81
CA ALA A 319 23.02 -11.44 21.51
C ALA A 319 24.11 -10.97 20.52
N ALA A 320 24.27 -11.66 19.39
CA ALA A 320 25.21 -11.26 18.33
C ALA A 320 24.84 -9.91 17.70
N LEU A 321 23.55 -9.64 17.49
CA LEU A 321 23.06 -8.35 17.00
C LEU A 321 23.34 -7.22 18.01
N LEU A 322 23.04 -7.43 19.29
CA LEU A 322 23.32 -6.46 20.36
C LEU A 322 24.83 -6.18 20.50
N ALA A 323 25.66 -7.22 20.41
CA ALA A 323 27.12 -7.07 20.39
C ALA A 323 27.59 -6.24 19.18
N THR A 324 27.05 -6.52 17.98
CA THR A 324 27.38 -5.78 16.75
C THR A 324 26.97 -4.30 16.87
N VAL A 325 25.77 -4.01 17.38
CA VAL A 325 25.30 -2.63 17.62
C VAL A 325 26.17 -1.94 18.66
N SER A 326 26.54 -2.62 19.76
CA SER A 326 27.45 -2.09 20.76
C SER A 326 28.83 -1.76 20.17
N ASP A 327 29.38 -2.64 19.33
CA ASP A 327 30.64 -2.44 18.64
C ASP A 327 30.58 -1.29 17.63
N ASP A 328 29.48 -1.15 16.88
CA ASP A 328 29.31 -0.08 15.90
C ASP A 328 29.06 1.28 16.56
N VAL A 329 28.31 1.34 17.67
CA VAL A 329 28.23 2.53 18.53
C VAL A 329 29.62 2.87 19.09
N ALA A 330 30.37 1.88 19.58
CA ALA A 330 31.71 2.09 20.09
C ALA A 330 32.72 2.44 18.98
N LYS A 331 32.49 2.07 17.72
CA LYS A 331 33.27 2.55 16.56
C LYS A 331 32.89 3.98 16.21
N LEU A 332 31.60 4.32 16.13
CA LEU A 332 31.11 5.68 15.86
C LEU A 332 31.66 6.69 16.88
N LEU A 333 31.70 6.31 18.17
CA LEU A 333 32.31 7.10 19.25
C LEU A 333 33.85 7.20 19.15
N ARG A 334 34.51 6.30 18.40
CA ARG A 334 35.96 6.31 18.16
C ARG A 334 36.34 6.94 16.81
N THR A 335 35.44 7.00 15.83
CA THR A 335 35.70 7.50 14.47
C THR A 335 35.48 9.01 14.29
N SER A 336 35.74 9.81 15.32
CA SER A 336 36.02 11.25 15.16
C SER A 336 37.43 11.52 14.60
N GLY A 337 38.08 10.52 13.99
CA GLY A 337 39.38 10.66 13.35
C GLY A 337 39.77 9.50 12.43
N ALA A 338 40.23 9.85 11.23
CA ALA A 338 41.00 9.08 10.25
C ALA A 338 40.29 7.98 9.40
N PRO A 339 40.82 7.68 8.17
CA PRO A 339 40.08 7.03 7.08
C PRO A 339 40.45 5.54 6.83
N PRO A 340 39.71 4.82 5.97
CA PRO A 340 39.81 3.35 5.82
C PRO A 340 40.73 2.86 4.70
N THR A 341 41.10 1.57 4.77
CA THR A 341 41.77 0.77 3.71
C THR A 341 41.03 -0.57 3.45
N PRO A 342 41.19 -1.21 2.27
CA PRO A 342 40.18 -2.13 1.71
C PRO A 342 40.43 -3.64 1.93
N ARG A 343 39.42 -4.47 1.59
CA ARG A 343 39.38 -5.94 1.72
C ARG A 343 39.45 -6.65 0.33
N PRO A 344 40.01 -7.88 0.20
CA PRO A 344 40.09 -8.64 -1.07
C PRO A 344 38.84 -9.49 -1.40
N THR A 345 38.84 -10.06 -2.62
CA THR A 345 37.77 -10.86 -3.26
C THR A 345 37.92 -12.39 -3.10
N PRO A 346 36.84 -13.19 -3.34
CA PRO A 346 36.87 -14.67 -3.32
C PRO A 346 36.82 -15.32 -4.73
N PRO A 347 37.14 -16.63 -4.86
CA PRO A 347 36.97 -17.43 -6.09
C PRO A 347 35.76 -18.40 -6.08
N ASN A 348 35.33 -18.83 -7.28
CA ASN A 348 34.34 -19.87 -7.59
C ASN A 348 34.97 -21.29 -7.62
N ASP A 349 34.15 -22.36 -7.43
CA ASP A 349 34.03 -23.47 -8.41
C ASP A 349 32.74 -24.31 -8.21
N SER A 350 32.58 -25.46 -8.90
CA SER A 350 31.31 -25.82 -9.57
C SER A 350 30.82 -27.30 -9.55
N THR A 351 29.49 -27.47 -9.73
CA THR A 351 28.72 -28.59 -10.35
C THR A 351 28.59 -30.02 -9.76
N ARG A 352 27.31 -30.49 -9.70
CA ARG A 352 26.68 -31.63 -10.44
C ARG A 352 26.02 -32.79 -9.63
N GLY A 353 24.78 -33.17 -10.02
CA GLY A 353 24.09 -34.42 -9.63
C GLY A 353 22.55 -34.38 -9.81
N SER A 354 21.94 -35.40 -10.43
CA SER A 354 20.47 -35.58 -10.68
C SER A 354 19.90 -36.75 -9.83
N SER A 355 18.62 -37.17 -9.81
CA SER A 355 17.49 -37.18 -10.79
C SER A 355 16.15 -37.67 -10.18
N ALA A 356 15.06 -37.52 -10.96
CA ALA A 356 13.83 -38.36 -11.03
C ALA A 356 12.49 -37.75 -10.54
N ASP A 357 11.48 -37.85 -11.41
CA ASP A 357 10.11 -37.31 -11.29
C ASP A 357 9.08 -38.40 -10.91
N GLU A 358 7.93 -37.98 -10.36
CA GLU A 358 6.67 -38.74 -10.46
C GLU A 358 5.46 -37.77 -10.50
N ALA A 359 4.47 -38.06 -11.34
CA ALA A 359 3.32 -37.18 -11.59
C ALA A 359 1.99 -37.86 -11.25
N THR A 360 1.05 -37.13 -10.65
CA THR A 360 -0.32 -37.62 -10.39
C THR A 360 -1.39 -36.57 -10.70
N ALA A 361 -2.64 -37.04 -10.85
CA ALA A 361 -3.66 -36.44 -11.72
C ALA A 361 -4.58 -35.41 -11.05
N ALA A 362 -5.15 -34.53 -11.88
CA ALA A 362 -6.13 -33.53 -11.47
C ALA A 362 -7.52 -34.12 -11.18
N THR A 363 -8.19 -33.59 -10.15
CA THR A 363 -9.58 -33.87 -9.77
C THR A 363 -10.50 -32.71 -10.23
N PRO A 364 -11.84 -32.89 -10.30
CA PRO A 364 -12.70 -32.02 -11.10
C PRO A 364 -12.94 -30.63 -10.50
N ALA A 365 -13.29 -29.68 -11.38
CA ALA A 365 -13.29 -28.25 -11.08
C ALA A 365 -14.28 -27.83 -9.98
N ALA A 366 -13.72 -27.45 -8.83
CA ALA A 366 -14.39 -26.54 -7.90
C ALA A 366 -14.59 -25.15 -8.53
N LEU A 367 -15.42 -24.32 -7.89
CA LEU A 367 -15.72 -22.95 -8.32
C LEU A 367 -14.43 -22.10 -8.41
N ARG A 368 -14.00 -21.83 -9.65
CA ARG A 368 -12.79 -21.03 -9.93
C ARG A 368 -12.93 -19.63 -9.35
N GLY A 369 -12.02 -19.27 -8.46
CA GLY A 369 -11.89 -17.93 -7.91
C GLY A 369 -10.56 -17.28 -8.33
N TRP A 370 -10.31 -16.11 -7.76
CA TRP A 370 -9.15 -15.27 -8.08
C TRP A 370 -7.82 -15.91 -7.65
N GLU A 371 -7.84 -16.74 -6.60
CA GLU A 371 -6.66 -17.50 -6.15
C GLU A 371 -6.27 -18.61 -7.13
N ASP A 372 -7.21 -19.13 -7.92
CA ASP A 372 -6.96 -20.17 -8.92
C ASP A 372 -6.40 -19.59 -10.24
N LEU A 373 -6.33 -18.26 -10.39
CA LEU A 373 -5.74 -17.61 -11.58
C LEU A 373 -4.25 -17.96 -11.74
N GLY A 374 -3.54 -18.23 -10.63
CA GLY A 374 -2.17 -18.72 -10.65
C GLY A 374 -2.01 -20.01 -11.46
N ASP A 375 -2.93 -20.97 -11.27
CA ASP A 375 -2.97 -22.23 -12.01
C ASP A 375 -3.62 -22.07 -13.40
N ALA A 376 -4.74 -21.35 -13.49
CA ALA A 376 -5.46 -21.14 -14.75
C ALA A 376 -4.60 -20.45 -15.82
N TRP A 377 -3.57 -19.70 -15.40
CA TRP A 377 -2.64 -18.98 -16.27
C TRP A 377 -1.18 -19.46 -16.13
N ALA A 378 -0.95 -20.65 -15.56
CA ALA A 378 0.39 -21.19 -15.28
C ALA A 378 1.31 -21.22 -16.51
N GLU A 379 0.78 -21.57 -17.69
CA GLU A 379 1.53 -21.66 -18.96
C GLU A 379 1.93 -20.31 -19.56
N ASN A 380 1.35 -19.19 -19.09
CA ASN A 380 1.71 -17.87 -19.61
C ASN A 380 3.11 -17.46 -19.13
N SER A 381 3.86 -16.77 -19.98
CA SER A 381 5.09 -16.08 -19.56
C SER A 381 4.79 -15.02 -18.50
N ASP A 382 5.76 -14.71 -17.66
CA ASP A 382 5.59 -13.76 -16.54
C ASP A 382 5.07 -12.39 -17.00
N ALA A 383 5.50 -11.91 -18.17
CA ALA A 383 5.01 -10.66 -18.76
C ALA A 383 3.54 -10.74 -19.21
N VAL A 384 3.12 -11.84 -19.86
CA VAL A 384 1.73 -12.05 -20.29
C VAL A 384 0.81 -12.26 -19.08
N PHE A 385 1.31 -12.95 -18.04
CA PHE A 385 0.61 -13.17 -16.78
C PHE A 385 0.35 -11.84 -16.05
N LEU A 386 1.39 -11.00 -15.87
CA LEU A 386 1.24 -9.67 -15.28
C LEU A 386 0.35 -8.75 -16.11
N LEU A 387 0.43 -8.79 -17.45
CA LEU A 387 -0.43 -7.98 -18.31
C LEU A 387 -1.91 -8.37 -18.15
N LYS A 388 -2.22 -9.67 -18.01
CA LYS A 388 -3.59 -10.15 -17.74
C LYS A 388 -4.09 -9.71 -16.36
N LEU A 389 -3.24 -9.77 -15.33
CA LEU A 389 -3.59 -9.25 -14.00
C LEU A 389 -3.84 -7.74 -14.05
N ALA A 390 -2.91 -6.96 -14.60
CA ALA A 390 -3.07 -5.50 -14.72
C ALA A 390 -4.34 -5.12 -15.50
N ALA A 391 -4.65 -5.81 -16.60
CA ALA A 391 -5.88 -5.58 -17.35
C ALA A 391 -7.15 -5.94 -16.56
N LEU A 392 -7.11 -7.02 -15.77
CA LEU A 392 -8.21 -7.45 -14.91
C LEU A 392 -8.43 -6.47 -13.75
N SER A 393 -7.36 -6.10 -13.04
CA SER A 393 -7.36 -5.13 -11.93
C SER A 393 -7.82 -3.75 -12.42
N ALA A 394 -7.32 -3.27 -13.57
CA ALA A 394 -7.82 -2.05 -14.20
C ALA A 394 -9.30 -2.15 -14.58
N SER A 395 -9.75 -3.24 -15.20
CA SER A 395 -11.18 -3.43 -15.54
C SER A 395 -12.06 -3.41 -14.29
N LEU A 396 -11.60 -4.01 -13.19
CA LEU A 396 -12.28 -3.98 -11.90
C LEU A 396 -12.27 -2.57 -11.28
N ALA A 397 -11.22 -1.78 -11.48
CA ALA A 397 -11.17 -0.38 -11.02
C ALA A 397 -12.23 0.49 -11.71
N TYR A 398 -12.40 0.36 -13.03
CA TYR A 398 -13.52 1.02 -13.74
C TYR A 398 -14.87 0.53 -13.22
N LEU A 399 -15.03 -0.77 -12.98
CA LEU A 399 -16.29 -1.32 -12.45
C LEU A 399 -16.60 -0.75 -11.06
N VAL A 400 -15.67 -0.81 -10.11
CA VAL A 400 -15.88 -0.37 -8.72
C VAL A 400 -16.10 1.14 -8.64
N LYS A 401 -15.33 1.94 -9.40
CA LYS A 401 -15.45 3.40 -9.42
C LYS A 401 -16.77 3.87 -10.05
N TYR A 402 -17.18 3.28 -11.19
CA TYR A 402 -18.27 3.83 -12.00
C TYR A 402 -19.61 3.07 -11.90
N ALA A 403 -19.62 1.76 -11.59
CA ALA A 403 -20.87 1.00 -11.47
C ALA A 403 -21.84 1.49 -10.38
N PRO A 404 -21.44 2.15 -9.27
CA PRO A 404 -22.39 2.78 -8.35
C PRO A 404 -23.35 3.75 -9.03
N ALA A 405 -22.94 4.43 -10.11
CA ALA A 405 -23.80 5.33 -10.87
C ALA A 405 -24.80 4.62 -11.81
N LEU A 406 -24.63 3.30 -12.05
CA LEU A 406 -25.61 2.48 -12.78
C LEU A 406 -26.79 2.05 -11.89
N LEU A 407 -26.66 2.17 -10.57
CA LEU A 407 -27.76 1.95 -9.64
C LEU A 407 -28.69 3.18 -9.66
N PRO A 408 -30.01 3.00 -9.49
CA PRO A 408 -30.95 4.11 -9.67
C PRO A 408 -30.71 5.32 -8.75
N HIS A 409 -30.65 6.50 -9.39
CA HIS A 409 -31.19 7.80 -8.91
C HIS A 409 -30.33 8.99 -8.39
N PRO A 410 -28.97 9.02 -8.30
CA PRO A 410 -27.94 7.99 -8.28
C PRO A 410 -27.29 7.86 -6.88
N VAL A 411 -26.31 6.96 -6.75
CA VAL A 411 -25.74 6.55 -5.44
C VAL A 411 -24.91 7.61 -4.71
N THR A 412 -24.27 8.56 -5.41
CA THR A 412 -23.52 9.67 -4.78
C THR A 412 -24.40 10.60 -3.96
N ALA A 413 -25.60 10.92 -4.48
CA ALA A 413 -26.62 11.64 -3.70
C ALA A 413 -27.28 10.72 -2.66
N ALA A 414 -27.55 9.46 -3.03
CA ALA A 414 -28.20 8.52 -2.12
C ALA A 414 -27.41 8.26 -0.83
N TRP A 415 -26.07 8.20 -0.83
CA TRP A 415 -25.32 8.02 0.43
C TRP A 415 -25.53 9.15 1.44
N ALA A 416 -25.76 10.39 0.97
CA ALA A 416 -26.04 11.54 1.82
C ALA A 416 -27.53 11.65 2.22
N GLU A 417 -28.42 11.02 1.46
CA GLU A 417 -29.87 10.99 1.71
C GLU A 417 -30.34 9.74 2.50
N LEU A 418 -29.52 8.68 2.53
CA LEU A 418 -29.79 7.45 3.27
C LEU A 418 -29.48 7.61 4.77
N PRO A 419 -30.24 6.96 5.67
CA PRO A 419 -29.90 6.91 7.09
C PRO A 419 -28.51 6.29 7.32
N GLU A 420 -27.74 6.83 8.27
CA GLU A 420 -26.39 6.39 8.62
C GLU A 420 -26.30 4.88 8.91
N GLU A 421 -27.34 4.33 9.54
CA GLU A 421 -27.50 2.90 9.81
C GLU A 421 -27.53 2.06 8.52
N VAL A 422 -28.21 2.56 7.47
CA VAL A 422 -28.32 1.88 6.17
C VAL A 422 -27.00 1.96 5.42
N VAL A 423 -26.36 3.13 5.40
CA VAL A 423 -25.02 3.32 4.79
C VAL A 423 -24.01 2.38 5.45
N SER A 424 -23.98 2.34 6.78
CA SER A 424 -23.11 1.45 7.56
C SER A 424 -23.42 -0.03 7.34
N ALA A 425 -24.70 -0.43 7.23
CA ALA A 425 -25.10 -1.80 6.95
C ALA A 425 -24.68 -2.25 5.54
N VAL A 426 -24.80 -1.38 4.52
CA VAL A 426 -24.34 -1.69 3.16
C VAL A 426 -22.82 -1.79 3.13
N ALA A 427 -22.08 -0.85 3.73
CA ALA A 427 -20.62 -0.91 3.86
C ALA A 427 -20.16 -2.21 4.56
N LEU A 428 -20.80 -2.57 5.67
CA LEU A 428 -20.53 -3.83 6.37
C LEU A 428 -20.81 -5.05 5.47
N SER A 429 -21.84 -5.02 4.62
CA SER A 429 -22.10 -6.11 3.67
C SER A 429 -21.01 -6.24 2.60
N VAL A 430 -20.48 -5.12 2.10
CA VAL A 430 -19.36 -5.07 1.15
C VAL A 430 -18.07 -5.65 1.77
N ILE A 431 -17.90 -5.54 3.09
CA ILE A 431 -16.79 -6.15 3.82
C ILE A 431 -17.04 -7.64 4.10
N VAL A 432 -18.18 -7.96 4.73
CA VAL A 432 -18.45 -9.28 5.32
C VAL A 432 -18.70 -10.34 4.25
N ILE A 433 -19.40 -10.02 3.16
CA ILE A 433 -19.72 -11.01 2.10
C ILE A 433 -18.46 -11.57 1.42
N PRO A 434 -17.56 -10.76 0.82
CA PRO A 434 -16.35 -11.29 0.19
C PRO A 434 -15.38 -11.92 1.20
N THR A 435 -15.31 -11.39 2.43
CA THR A 435 -14.53 -12.01 3.51
C THR A 435 -15.05 -13.40 3.86
N ALA A 436 -16.36 -13.55 4.03
CA ALA A 436 -17.00 -14.83 4.32
C ALA A 436 -16.85 -15.83 3.16
N LEU A 437 -16.95 -15.38 1.91
CA LEU A 437 -16.70 -16.22 0.73
C LEU A 437 -15.25 -16.71 0.67
N ASN A 438 -14.28 -15.84 0.92
CA ASN A 438 -12.85 -16.20 0.98
C ASN A 438 -12.62 -17.22 2.10
N CYS A 439 -13.10 -16.95 3.32
CA CYS A 439 -13.05 -17.91 4.44
C CYS A 439 -13.70 -19.25 4.10
N ALA A 440 -14.91 -19.26 3.53
CA ALA A 440 -15.62 -20.48 3.17
C ALA A 440 -14.83 -21.34 2.16
N LYS A 441 -14.16 -20.71 1.19
CA LYS A 441 -13.33 -21.40 0.22
C LYS A 441 -12.06 -22.00 0.84
N TRP A 442 -11.38 -21.29 1.73
CA TRP A 442 -10.24 -21.87 2.47
C TRP A 442 -10.67 -22.96 3.45
N VAL A 443 -11.85 -22.86 4.09
CA VAL A 443 -12.44 -23.96 4.86
C VAL A 443 -12.70 -25.18 3.97
N GLN A 444 -13.28 -25.00 2.78
CA GLN A 444 -13.52 -26.08 1.84
C GLN A 444 -12.21 -26.76 1.42
N ARG A 445 -11.25 -25.99 0.91
CA ARG A 445 -9.95 -26.52 0.45
C ARG A 445 -9.18 -27.24 1.56
N SER A 446 -9.26 -26.75 2.80
CA SER A 446 -8.64 -27.38 3.98
C SER A 446 -9.34 -28.67 4.44
N ARG A 447 -10.60 -28.88 4.07
CA ARG A 447 -11.34 -30.14 4.34
C ARG A 447 -11.15 -31.19 3.25
N GLU A 448 -10.95 -30.75 2.01
CA GLU A 448 -10.69 -31.61 0.84
C GLU A 448 -9.24 -32.12 0.83
N ASP A 449 -8.30 -31.36 1.41
CA ASP A 449 -6.88 -31.68 1.50
C ASP A 449 -6.55 -32.52 2.74
N ALA A 450 -6.46 -33.85 2.56
CA ALA A 450 -6.11 -34.80 3.62
C ALA A 450 -4.67 -34.62 4.18
N GLU A 451 -3.83 -33.81 3.54
CA GLU A 451 -2.47 -33.46 3.98
C GLU A 451 -2.38 -31.99 4.46
N PHE A 452 -3.51 -31.42 4.89
CA PHE A 452 -3.55 -30.09 5.47
C PHE A 452 -2.94 -30.08 6.88
N VAL A 453 -1.84 -29.34 7.05
CA VAL A 453 -1.18 -29.13 8.35
C VAL A 453 -1.48 -27.69 8.80
N GLY A 454 -2.72 -27.48 9.22
CA GLY A 454 -3.26 -26.16 9.54
C GLY A 454 -3.21 -25.74 11.01
N ASP A 455 -3.28 -26.71 11.93
CA ASP A 455 -3.53 -26.53 13.38
C ASP A 455 -2.86 -25.31 14.01
N PHE A 456 -3.66 -24.27 14.27
CA PHE A 456 -3.25 -23.02 14.92
C PHE A 456 -3.16 -23.17 16.43
#